data_AF-A0A6P7PV42-F1
#
_entry.id   AF-A0A6P7PV42-F1
#
_cell.length_a   1.000
_cell.length_b   1.000
_cell.length_c   1.000
_cell.angle_alpha   90.00
_cell.angle_beta   90.00
_cell.angle_gamma   90.00
#
_symmetry.space_group_name_H-M   'P 1'
#
loop_
_entity.id
_entity.type
_entity.pdbx_description
1 polymer ?
#
loop_
_entity_poly.entity_id
_entity_poly.type
_entity_poly.pdbx_seq_one_letter_code
_entity_poly.pdbx_strand_id
1 'polypeptide(L)'
;MAGSMAGMTAVICTYPLDVVRARLAFQVKGEHRYTGIVNAFHTIYLKEGGFLGFYRGLTPTLIGMAPYAGFSFFTFGTLKSLGLKHFPETLGRPSSDNPNVLILKPHVNLLCGGVAGAIAQTISYPLDVARRRMQLGSILPDSEKCTSLTKTIKYVYKTYGVKKGLYRGLSLNYIRCVPSQAVAFTTYEFMKQVLHLN
;
A
#
# COMPACT_ATOMS: atom_id res chain seq x y z
N MET A 1 11.71 -16.71 -2.35
CA MET A 1 10.95 -17.11 -3.54
C MET A 1 9.55 -17.62 -3.19
N ALA A 2 9.40 -18.62 -2.31
CA ALA A 2 8.08 -19.14 -1.89
C ALA A 2 7.14 -18.06 -1.33
N GLY A 3 7.64 -17.15 -0.48
CA GLY A 3 6.82 -16.04 0.05
C GLY A 3 6.32 -15.06 -1.03
N SER A 4 7.12 -14.80 -2.07
CA SER A 4 6.72 -13.93 -3.18
C SER A 4 5.62 -14.57 -4.04
N MET A 5 5.71 -15.88 -4.27
CA MET A 5 4.68 -16.63 -4.99
C MET A 5 3.38 -16.68 -4.19
N ALA A 6 3.44 -17.02 -2.90
CA ALA A 6 2.28 -17.01 -2.02
C ALA A 6 1.61 -15.63 -1.95
N GLY A 7 2.40 -14.56 -1.89
CA GLY A 7 1.90 -13.19 -1.94
C GLY A 7 1.19 -12.86 -3.25
N MET A 8 1.75 -13.26 -4.40
CA MET A 8 1.11 -13.06 -5.70
C MET A 8 -0.19 -13.86 -5.82
N THR A 9 -0.22 -15.12 -5.39
CA THR A 9 -1.44 -15.95 -5.40
C THR A 9 -2.50 -15.35 -4.49
N ALA A 10 -2.13 -14.91 -3.29
CA ALA A 10 -3.04 -14.24 -2.37
C ALA A 10 -3.64 -12.98 -3.01
N VAL A 11 -2.82 -12.13 -3.63
CA VAL A 11 -3.29 -10.92 -4.32
C VAL A 11 -4.27 -11.27 -5.43
N ILE A 12 -4.00 -12.30 -6.24
CA ILE A 12 -4.89 -12.74 -7.33
C ILE A 12 -6.23 -13.22 -6.77
N CYS A 13 -6.23 -13.99 -5.67
CA CYS A 13 -7.44 -14.49 -5.02
C CYS A 13 -8.25 -13.37 -4.34
N THR A 14 -7.59 -12.38 -3.72
CA THR A 14 -8.27 -11.29 -3.00
C THR A 14 -8.63 -10.11 -3.89
N TYR A 15 -8.06 -10.01 -5.09
CA TYR A 15 -8.30 -8.92 -6.03
C TYR A 15 -9.79 -8.59 -6.30
N PRO A 16 -10.69 -9.57 -6.57
CA PRO A 16 -12.10 -9.27 -6.81
C PRO A 16 -12.77 -8.60 -5.60
N LEU A 17 -12.45 -9.03 -4.38
CA LEU A 17 -12.97 -8.42 -3.15
C LEU A 17 -12.43 -7.00 -2.95
N ASP A 18 -11.16 -6.78 -3.27
CA ASP A 18 -10.54 -5.45 -3.20
C ASP A 18 -11.23 -4.45 -4.14
N VAL A 19 -11.56 -4.87 -5.36
CA VAL A 19 -12.26 -4.03 -6.34
C VAL A 19 -13.68 -3.70 -5.87
N VAL A 20 -14.43 -4.69 -5.38
CA VAL A 20 -15.79 -4.47 -4.87
C VAL A 20 -15.79 -3.54 -3.67
N ARG A 21 -14.88 -3.75 -2.71
CA ARG A 21 -14.70 -2.88 -1.55
C ARG A 21 -14.35 -1.46 -1.94
N ALA A 22 -13.40 -1.28 -2.87
CA ALA A 22 -12.99 0.05 -3.32
C ALA A 22 -14.15 0.81 -3.98
N ARG A 23 -14.96 0.14 -4.79
CA ARG A 23 -16.12 0.73 -5.46
C ARG A 23 -17.24 1.08 -4.50
N LEU A 24 -17.57 0.20 -3.56
CA LEU A 24 -18.54 0.49 -2.50
C LEU A 24 -18.11 1.68 -1.65
N ALA A 25 -16.84 1.71 -1.22
CA ALA A 25 -16.31 2.82 -0.44
C ALA A 25 -16.34 4.16 -1.20
N PHE A 26 -16.17 4.13 -2.53
CA PHE A 26 -16.25 5.35 -3.34
C PHE A 26 -17.69 5.80 -3.58
N GLN A 27 -18.63 4.88 -3.80
CA GLN A 27 -20.04 5.21 -4.04
C GLN A 27 -20.70 5.92 -2.85
N VAL A 28 -20.22 5.73 -1.62
CA VAL A 28 -20.70 6.53 -0.46
C VAL A 28 -20.56 8.04 -0.69
N LYS A 29 -19.70 8.48 -1.61
CA LYS A 29 -19.53 9.89 -2.02
C LYS A 29 -20.20 10.26 -3.35
N GLY A 30 -20.95 9.35 -4.00
CA GLY A 30 -21.67 9.57 -5.27
C GLY A 30 -23.09 9.01 -5.24
N GLU A 31 -23.81 9.06 -6.37
CA GLU A 31 -25.17 8.50 -6.47
C GLU A 31 -25.21 7.01 -6.07
N HIS A 32 -26.26 6.60 -5.34
CA HIS A 32 -26.43 5.25 -4.80
C HIS A 32 -26.66 4.18 -5.88
N ARG A 33 -25.61 3.78 -6.61
CA ARG A 33 -25.68 2.82 -7.73
C ARG A 33 -25.61 1.33 -7.32
N TYR A 34 -25.08 1.01 -6.13
CA TYR A 34 -25.05 -0.33 -5.53
C TYR A 34 -25.69 -0.30 -4.14
N THR A 35 -26.64 -1.20 -3.89
CA THR A 35 -27.33 -1.37 -2.60
C THR A 35 -26.61 -2.33 -1.65
N GLY A 36 -25.60 -3.07 -2.12
CA GLY A 36 -24.82 -4.00 -1.30
C GLY A 36 -23.72 -4.73 -2.08
N ILE A 37 -22.93 -5.54 -1.36
CA ILE A 37 -21.79 -6.31 -1.91
C ILE A 37 -22.26 -7.25 -3.02
N VAL A 38 -23.34 -8.01 -2.80
CA VAL A 38 -23.87 -8.98 -3.76
C VAL A 38 -24.38 -8.29 -5.03
N ASN A 39 -25.07 -7.16 -4.87
CA ASN A 39 -25.55 -6.37 -6.01
C ASN A 39 -24.39 -5.74 -6.80
N ALA A 40 -23.32 -5.30 -6.11
CA ALA A 40 -22.10 -4.85 -6.77
C ALA A 40 -21.44 -5.97 -7.58
N PHE A 41 -21.26 -7.17 -7.00
CA PHE A 41 -20.74 -8.33 -7.73
C PHE A 41 -21.55 -8.66 -8.98
N HIS A 42 -22.87 -8.75 -8.84
CA HIS A 42 -23.77 -9.08 -9.95
C HIS A 42 -23.77 -8.00 -11.05
N THR A 43 -23.78 -6.72 -10.65
CA THR A 43 -23.76 -5.60 -11.60
C THR A 43 -22.44 -5.53 -12.36
N ILE A 44 -21.31 -5.80 -11.70
CA ILE A 44 -19.99 -5.82 -12.34
C ILE A 44 -19.91 -6.97 -13.34
N TYR A 45 -20.38 -8.16 -12.96
CA TYR A 45 -20.38 -9.32 -13.83
C TYR A 45 -21.18 -9.07 -15.11
N LEU A 46 -22.39 -8.50 -14.98
CA LEU A 46 -23.29 -8.26 -16.12
C LEU A 46 -22.93 -7.04 -16.97
N LYS A 47 -22.46 -5.94 -16.37
CA LYS A 47 -22.24 -4.67 -17.10
C LYS A 47 -20.80 -4.45 -17.58
N GLU A 48 -19.80 -5.14 -17.03
CA GLU A 48 -18.39 -4.88 -17.31
C GLU A 48 -17.65 -6.04 -17.99
N GLY A 49 -18.37 -7.04 -18.51
CA GLY A 49 -17.78 -8.15 -19.27
C GLY A 49 -17.26 -9.30 -18.39
N GLY A 50 -17.96 -9.61 -17.30
CA GLY A 50 -17.69 -10.79 -16.47
C GLY A 50 -16.39 -10.70 -15.65
N PHE A 51 -15.58 -11.76 -15.71
CA PHE A 51 -14.37 -11.92 -14.88
C PHE A 51 -13.27 -10.89 -15.19
N LEU A 52 -13.15 -10.41 -16.43
CA LEU A 52 -12.15 -9.40 -16.82
C LEU A 52 -12.39 -8.03 -16.15
N GLY A 53 -13.64 -7.71 -15.80
CA GLY A 53 -13.99 -6.49 -15.07
C GLY A 53 -13.37 -6.46 -13.67
N PHE A 54 -13.27 -7.62 -13.00
CA PHE A 54 -12.67 -7.73 -11.68
C PHE A 54 -11.16 -7.58 -11.69
N TYR A 55 -10.47 -7.96 -12.77
CA TYR A 55 -9.00 -7.84 -12.88
C TYR A 55 -8.53 -6.47 -13.39
N ARG A 56 -9.45 -5.53 -13.63
CA ARG A 56 -9.11 -4.18 -14.09
C ARG A 56 -8.32 -3.45 -12.99
N GLY A 57 -7.06 -3.10 -13.30
CA GLY A 57 -6.11 -2.52 -12.34
C GLY A 57 -5.10 -3.50 -11.72
N LEU A 58 -5.10 -4.79 -12.09
CA LEU A 58 -4.10 -5.75 -11.63
C LEU A 58 -2.69 -5.37 -12.13
N THR A 59 -2.58 -4.94 -13.39
CA THR A 59 -1.30 -4.51 -13.98
C THR A 59 -0.60 -3.39 -13.20
N PRO A 60 -1.23 -2.25 -12.87
CA PRO A 60 -0.60 -1.24 -12.02
C PRO A 60 -0.38 -1.68 -10.58
N THR A 61 -1.18 -2.63 -10.07
CA THR A 61 -0.95 -3.22 -8.75
C THR A 61 0.38 -3.97 -8.72
N LEU A 62 0.61 -4.86 -9.67
CA LEU A 62 1.83 -5.66 -9.77
C LEU A 62 3.05 -4.78 -10.05
N ILE A 63 2.92 -3.84 -11.01
CA ILE A 63 4.00 -2.90 -11.33
C ILE A 63 4.30 -1.96 -10.17
N GLY A 64 3.31 -1.56 -9.36
CA GLY A 64 3.50 -0.68 -8.20
C GLY A 64 4.12 -1.37 -6.99
N MET A 65 3.91 -2.67 -6.82
CA MET A 65 4.49 -3.44 -5.71
C MET A 65 6.03 -3.54 -5.81
N ALA A 66 6.57 -3.69 -7.02
CA ALA A 66 8.01 -3.80 -7.25
C ALA A 66 8.82 -2.56 -6.79
N PRO A 67 8.52 -1.33 -7.24
CA PRO A 67 9.22 -0.12 -6.78
C PRO A 67 8.94 0.16 -5.31
N TYR A 68 7.72 -0.09 -4.81
CA TYR A 68 7.42 0.09 -3.39
C TYR A 68 8.31 -0.80 -2.52
N ALA A 69 8.38 -2.09 -2.81
CA ALA A 69 9.26 -3.01 -2.09
C ALA A 69 10.74 -2.62 -2.26
N GLY A 70 11.19 -2.34 -3.49
CA GLY A 70 12.58 -1.98 -3.77
C GLY A 70 13.05 -0.75 -2.99
N PHE A 71 12.29 0.35 -3.05
CA PHE A 71 12.64 1.56 -2.30
C PHE A 71 12.47 1.39 -0.81
N SER A 72 11.45 0.65 -0.34
CA SER A 72 11.27 0.39 1.09
C SER A 72 12.47 -0.38 1.66
N PHE A 73 12.91 -1.46 1.00
CA PHE A 73 14.08 -2.22 1.42
C PHE A 73 15.38 -1.42 1.32
N PHE A 74 15.56 -0.65 0.23
CA PHE A 74 16.73 0.19 0.07
C PHE A 74 16.85 1.26 1.17
N THR A 75 15.76 2.00 1.40
CA THR A 75 15.71 3.04 2.42
C THR A 75 15.81 2.45 3.82
N PHE A 76 15.15 1.33 4.09
CA PHE A 76 15.26 0.62 5.38
C PHE A 76 16.68 0.11 5.64
N GLY A 77 17.33 -0.49 4.64
CA GLY A 77 18.72 -0.94 4.73
C GLY A 77 19.69 0.22 4.98
N THR A 78 19.47 1.34 4.28
CA THR A 78 20.27 2.56 4.45
C THR A 78 20.08 3.18 5.84
N LEU A 79 18.84 3.34 6.30
CA LEU A 79 18.55 3.84 7.66
C LEU A 79 19.11 2.91 8.74
N LYS A 80 19.00 1.59 8.56
CA LYS A 80 19.55 0.61 9.49
C LYS A 80 21.08 0.74 9.55
N SER A 81 21.76 0.81 8.41
CA SER A 81 23.22 0.95 8.32
C SER A 81 23.70 2.28 8.92
N LEU A 82 23.03 3.39 8.61
CA LEU A 82 23.34 4.71 9.19
C LEU A 82 23.07 4.75 10.69
N GLY A 83 21.96 4.19 11.15
CA GLY A 83 21.61 4.13 12.58
C GLY A 83 22.60 3.32 13.41
N LEU A 84 23.06 2.19 12.89
CA LEU A 84 24.09 1.36 13.52
C LEU A 84 25.48 2.04 13.52
N LYS A 85 25.78 2.85 12.49
CA LYS A 85 27.07 3.55 12.35
C LYS A 85 27.17 4.83 13.20
N HIS A 86 26.08 5.58 13.38
CA HIS A 86 26.09 6.85 14.14
C HIS A 86 25.83 6.68 15.64
N PHE A 87 25.09 5.65 16.07
CA PHE A 87 24.77 5.43 17.50
C PHE A 87 24.84 3.94 17.88
N PRO A 88 26.04 3.33 17.89
CA PRO A 88 26.20 1.92 18.22
C PRO A 88 25.77 1.57 19.65
N GLU A 89 25.99 2.45 20.64
CA GLU A 89 25.71 2.18 22.06
C GLU A 89 24.26 2.44 22.50
N THR A 90 23.53 3.37 21.88
CA THR A 90 22.17 3.75 22.34
C THR A 90 21.06 2.96 21.64
N LEU A 91 21.33 2.48 20.42
CA LEU A 91 20.35 1.91 19.49
C LEU A 91 20.54 0.41 19.18
N GLY A 92 21.72 -0.15 19.45
CA GLY A 92 21.98 -1.58 19.35
C GLY A 92 21.57 -2.33 20.60
N ARG A 93 20.79 -3.40 20.48
CA ARG A 93 20.81 -4.50 21.46
C ARG A 93 21.70 -5.61 20.89
N PRO A 94 22.60 -6.21 21.68
CA PRO A 94 23.21 -7.48 21.30
C PRO A 94 22.09 -8.52 21.14
N SER A 95 22.08 -9.21 20.00
CA SER A 95 21.12 -10.29 19.74
C SER A 95 21.33 -11.39 20.77
N SER A 96 20.25 -11.85 21.43
CA SER A 96 20.27 -12.92 22.43
C SER A 96 20.80 -14.26 21.90
N ASP A 97 20.93 -14.40 20.59
CA ASP A 97 21.31 -15.64 19.90
C ASP A 97 22.70 -15.58 19.25
N ASN A 98 23.27 -14.37 19.03
CA ASN A 98 24.60 -14.18 18.44
C ASN A 98 25.19 -12.79 18.80
N PRO A 99 26.27 -12.69 19.59
CA PRO A 99 26.85 -11.42 20.04
C PRO A 99 27.50 -10.58 18.93
N ASN A 100 27.66 -11.12 17.72
CA ASN A 100 28.27 -10.42 16.57
C ASN A 100 27.25 -9.72 15.64
N VAL A 101 25.94 -9.80 15.93
CA VAL A 101 24.90 -9.16 15.10
C VAL A 101 24.14 -8.14 15.94
N LEU A 102 24.44 -6.85 15.72
CA LEU A 102 23.72 -5.75 16.36
C LEU A 102 22.30 -5.64 15.76
N ILE A 103 21.28 -5.86 16.57
CA ILE A 103 19.88 -5.68 16.15
C ILE A 103 19.36 -4.37 16.73
N LEU A 104 18.75 -3.56 15.86
CA LEU A 104 18.15 -2.29 16.24
C LEU A 104 16.98 -2.57 17.22
N LYS A 105 16.86 -1.79 18.30
CA LYS A 105 15.71 -1.93 19.23
C LYS A 105 14.39 -1.99 18.43
N PRO A 106 13.44 -2.85 18.80
CA PRO A 106 12.20 -3.06 18.05
C PRO A 106 11.45 -1.76 17.71
N HIS A 107 11.44 -0.80 18.65
CA HIS A 107 10.83 0.51 18.47
C HIS A 107 11.48 1.34 17.37
N VAL A 108 12.81 1.32 17.31
CA VAL A 108 13.56 2.04 16.30
C VAL A 108 13.42 1.34 14.96
N ASN A 109 13.38 0.00 14.96
CA ASN A 109 13.12 -0.76 13.75
C ASN A 109 11.74 -0.44 13.16
N LEU A 110 10.72 -0.29 14.01
CA LEU A 110 9.38 0.16 13.62
C LEU A 110 9.38 1.58 13.06
N LEU A 111 10.06 2.53 13.71
CA LEU A 111 10.17 3.92 13.22
C LEU A 111 10.93 4.00 11.90
N CYS A 112 12.04 3.28 11.78
CA CYS A 112 12.83 3.14 10.55
C CYS A 112 11.99 2.54 9.42
N GLY A 113 11.21 1.49 9.71
CA GLY A 113 10.25 0.91 8.77
C GLY A 113 9.16 1.89 8.35
N GLY A 114 8.64 2.70 9.28
CA GLY A 114 7.65 3.73 8.99
C GLY A 114 8.18 4.84 8.08
N VAL A 115 9.39 5.33 8.34
CA VAL A 115 10.06 6.35 7.49
C VAL A 115 10.40 5.79 6.13
N ALA A 116 10.96 4.57 6.07
CA ALA A 116 11.24 3.88 4.82
C ALA A 116 9.97 3.64 3.99
N GLY A 117 8.89 3.24 4.65
CA GLY A 117 7.57 3.08 4.03
C GLY A 117 7.01 4.40 3.48
N ALA A 118 7.16 5.51 4.21
CA ALA A 118 6.72 6.83 3.76
C ALA A 118 7.49 7.31 2.51
N ILE A 119 8.81 7.11 2.49
CA ILE A 119 9.65 7.44 1.33
C ILE A 119 9.30 6.56 0.13
N ALA A 120 9.19 5.25 0.33
CA ALA A 120 8.80 4.30 -0.72
C ALA A 120 7.41 4.62 -1.30
N GLN A 121 6.49 5.03 -0.43
CA GLN A 121 5.15 5.44 -0.82
C GLN A 121 5.14 6.76 -1.60
N THR A 122 6.03 7.71 -1.27
CA THR A 122 6.18 8.96 -2.05
C THR A 122 6.52 8.65 -3.51
N ILE A 123 7.45 7.72 -3.72
CA ILE A 123 7.96 7.36 -5.05
C ILE A 123 6.93 6.53 -5.81
N SER A 124 6.22 5.64 -5.12
CA SER A 124 5.20 4.75 -5.71
C SER A 124 3.83 5.42 -5.86
N TYR A 125 3.64 6.62 -5.30
CA TYR A 125 2.36 7.31 -5.24
C TYR A 125 1.67 7.52 -6.60
N PRO A 126 2.38 7.90 -7.69
CA PRO A 126 1.77 8.01 -9.02
C PRO A 126 1.13 6.71 -9.52
N LEU A 127 1.77 5.57 -9.22
CA LEU A 127 1.27 4.24 -9.60
C LEU A 127 0.06 3.86 -8.74
N ASP A 128 0.07 4.21 -7.45
CA ASP A 128 -1.08 4.03 -6.57
C ASP A 128 -2.30 4.84 -7.03
N VAL A 129 -2.09 6.09 -7.46
CA VAL A 129 -3.19 6.91 -8.00
C VAL A 129 -3.75 6.32 -9.30
N ALA A 130 -2.87 5.83 -10.19
CA ALA A 130 -3.31 5.17 -11.41
C ALA A 130 -4.08 3.88 -11.11
N ARG A 131 -3.59 3.05 -10.17
CA ARG A 131 -4.28 1.84 -9.71
C ARG A 131 -5.68 2.17 -9.20
N ARG A 132 -5.83 3.13 -8.28
CA ARG A 132 -7.14 3.50 -7.72
C ARG A 132 -8.08 4.02 -8.81
N ARG A 133 -7.60 4.86 -9.73
CA ARG A 133 -8.44 5.36 -10.84
C ARG A 133 -8.85 4.25 -11.80
N MET A 134 -7.99 3.27 -12.06
CA MET A 134 -8.34 2.11 -12.89
C MET A 134 -9.35 1.19 -12.19
N GLN A 135 -9.20 0.95 -10.87
CA GLN A 135 -10.15 0.16 -10.08
C GLN A 135 -11.54 0.82 -10.00
N LEU A 136 -11.57 2.15 -9.98
CA LEU A 136 -12.78 2.98 -10.00
C LEU A 136 -13.20 3.37 -11.44
N GLY A 137 -12.55 2.82 -12.47
CA GLY A 137 -12.73 3.28 -13.85
C GLY A 137 -14.17 3.16 -14.35
N SER A 138 -14.97 2.20 -13.86
CA SER A 138 -16.36 2.04 -14.31
C SER A 138 -17.39 2.94 -13.62
N ILE A 139 -17.03 3.53 -12.48
CA ILE A 139 -17.85 4.52 -11.77
C ILE A 139 -17.44 5.95 -12.12
N LEU A 140 -16.24 6.14 -12.68
CA LEU A 140 -15.79 7.41 -13.24
C LEU A 140 -16.36 7.58 -14.67
N PRO A 141 -16.81 8.79 -15.05
CA PRO A 141 -17.34 9.05 -16.39
C PRO A 141 -16.31 8.85 -17.52
N ASP A 142 -15.01 8.78 -17.21
CA ASP A 142 -13.90 8.55 -18.15
C ASP A 142 -13.43 7.07 -18.20
N SER A 143 -14.37 6.12 -18.17
CA SER A 143 -14.06 4.68 -18.09
C SER A 143 -13.17 4.17 -19.23
N GLU A 144 -13.38 4.66 -20.45
CA GLU A 144 -12.61 4.27 -21.64
C GLU A 144 -11.15 4.76 -21.62
N LYS A 145 -10.86 5.85 -20.89
CA LYS A 145 -9.50 6.42 -20.83
C LYS A 145 -8.64 5.75 -19.75
N CYS A 146 -9.28 5.05 -18.81
CA CYS A 146 -8.64 4.36 -17.67
C CYS A 146 -8.40 2.86 -17.93
N THR A 147 -8.22 2.44 -19.18
CA THR A 147 -8.04 1.02 -19.54
C THR A 147 -6.58 0.57 -19.43
N SER A 148 -5.63 1.50 -19.60
CA SER A 148 -4.19 1.21 -19.51
C SER A 148 -3.50 2.14 -18.52
N LEU A 149 -2.48 1.63 -17.83
CA LEU A 149 -1.70 2.36 -16.84
C LEU A 149 -1.10 3.66 -17.41
N THR A 150 -0.44 3.56 -18.57
CA THR A 150 0.21 4.69 -19.23
C THR A 150 -0.79 5.75 -19.68
N LYS A 151 -1.92 5.34 -20.27
CA LYS A 151 -3.02 6.23 -20.67
C LYS A 151 -3.62 6.94 -19.46
N THR A 152 -3.83 6.21 -18.37
CA THR A 152 -4.38 6.77 -17.11
C THR A 152 -3.43 7.81 -16.52
N ILE A 153 -2.14 7.50 -16.39
CA ILE A 153 -1.14 8.44 -15.85
C ILE A 153 -1.06 9.69 -16.74
N LYS A 154 -0.96 9.51 -18.06
CA LYS A 154 -0.89 10.62 -19.02
C LYS A 154 -2.14 11.50 -18.97
N TYR A 155 -3.32 10.89 -18.86
CA TYR A 155 -4.59 11.60 -18.71
C TYR A 155 -4.62 12.42 -17.42
N VAL A 156 -4.31 11.80 -16.28
CA VAL A 156 -4.34 12.48 -14.98
C VAL A 156 -3.33 13.62 -14.93
N TYR A 157 -2.14 13.40 -15.48
CA TYR A 157 -1.11 14.41 -15.61
C TYR A 157 -1.60 15.61 -16.44
N LYS A 158 -2.21 15.37 -17.60
CA LYS A 158 -2.68 16.43 -18.49
C LYS A 158 -3.90 17.19 -17.94
N THR A 159 -4.82 16.50 -17.26
CA THR A 159 -6.08 17.08 -16.78
C THR A 159 -5.95 17.77 -15.41
N TYR A 160 -5.18 17.18 -14.48
CA TYR A 160 -5.12 17.65 -13.08
C TYR A 160 -3.70 18.06 -12.63
N GLY A 161 -2.68 17.85 -13.47
CA GLY A 161 -1.29 18.16 -13.17
C GLY A 161 -0.65 17.24 -12.13
N VAL A 162 0.61 17.53 -11.79
CA VAL A 162 1.41 16.72 -10.86
C VAL A 162 0.94 16.85 -9.42
N LYS A 163 0.85 18.09 -8.89
CA LYS A 163 0.54 18.33 -7.47
C LYS A 163 -0.92 18.01 -7.09
N LYS A 164 -1.89 18.40 -7.93
CA LYS A 164 -3.33 18.20 -7.68
C LYS A 164 -3.90 16.92 -8.30
N GLY A 165 -3.16 16.27 -9.20
CA GLY A 165 -3.54 14.99 -9.81
C GLY A 165 -2.79 13.82 -9.18
N LEU A 166 -1.51 13.67 -9.51
CA LEU A 166 -0.69 12.51 -9.12
C LEU A 166 -0.44 12.44 -7.61
N TYR A 167 -0.25 13.58 -6.93
CA TYR A 167 0.07 13.61 -5.49
C TYR A 167 -1.11 13.97 -4.58
N ARG A 168 -2.34 13.95 -5.13
CA ARG A 168 -3.54 14.25 -4.35
C ARG A 168 -3.78 13.17 -3.29
N GLY A 169 -3.77 13.59 -2.02
CA GLY A 169 -4.02 12.72 -0.86
C GLY A 169 -2.75 12.14 -0.20
N LEU A 170 -1.54 12.48 -0.67
CA LEU A 170 -0.31 12.01 -0.06
C LEU A 170 -0.19 12.44 1.40
N SER A 171 -0.56 13.69 1.72
CA SER A 171 -0.60 14.20 3.09
C SER A 171 -1.55 13.40 3.99
N LEU A 172 -2.72 13.02 3.47
CA LEU A 172 -3.68 12.17 4.20
C LEU A 172 -3.08 10.80 4.51
N ASN A 173 -2.25 10.28 3.60
CA ASN A 173 -1.55 9.02 3.78
C ASN A 173 -0.49 9.09 4.88
N TYR A 174 0.23 10.22 4.98
CA TYR A 174 1.16 10.46 6.08
C TYR A 174 0.45 10.61 7.42
N ILE A 175 -0.66 11.35 7.46
CA ILE A 175 -1.47 11.49 8.67
C ILE A 175 -1.98 10.12 9.13
N ARG A 176 -2.36 9.23 8.20
CA ARG A 176 -2.75 7.85 8.50
C ARG A 176 -1.59 6.99 9.03
N CYS A 177 -0.36 7.26 8.61
CA CYS A 177 0.80 6.48 9.03
C CYS A 177 1.03 6.60 10.55
N VAL A 178 0.89 7.80 11.13
CA VAL A 178 1.12 8.06 12.56
C VAL A 178 0.28 7.17 13.50
N PRO A 179 -1.07 7.12 13.41
CA PRO A 179 -1.87 6.26 14.26
C PRO A 179 -1.63 4.77 13.98
N SER A 180 -1.35 4.39 12.72
CA SER A 180 -0.98 3.01 12.39
C SER A 180 0.29 2.57 13.12
N GLN A 181 1.30 3.44 13.17
CA GLN A 181 2.55 3.18 13.87
C GLN A 181 2.35 3.16 15.39
N ALA A 182 1.51 4.05 15.92
CA ALA A 182 1.15 4.07 17.34
C ALA A 182 0.49 2.76 17.77
N VAL A 183 -0.51 2.28 17.02
CA VAL A 183 -1.20 1.01 17.31
C VAL A 183 -0.24 -0.19 17.18
N ALA A 184 0.63 -0.19 16.18
CA ALA A 184 1.64 -1.24 16.02
C ALA A 184 2.58 -1.29 17.24
N PHE A 185 3.01 -0.13 17.73
CA PHE A 185 3.82 -0.02 18.94
C PHE A 185 3.08 -0.50 20.19
N THR A 186 1.86 -0.03 20.42
CA THR A 186 1.07 -0.42 21.60
C THR A 186 0.78 -1.91 21.61
N THR A 187 0.41 -2.47 20.46
CA THR A 187 0.15 -3.92 20.32
C THR A 187 1.41 -4.74 20.60
N TYR A 188 2.57 -4.27 20.14
CA TYR A 188 3.84 -4.95 20.37
C TYR A 188 4.22 -5.00 21.85
N GLU A 189 4.11 -3.87 22.56
CA GLU A 189 4.38 -3.79 23.99
C GLU A 189 3.40 -4.65 24.80
N PHE A 190 2.12 -4.60 24.46
CA PHE A 190 1.10 -5.43 25.09
C PHE A 190 1.39 -6.92 24.91
N MET A 191 1.74 -7.36 23.69
CA MET A 191 2.07 -8.76 23.41
C MET A 191 3.30 -9.23 24.18
N LYS A 192 4.34 -8.40 24.33
CA LYS A 192 5.49 -8.74 25.16
C LYS A 192 5.13 -8.98 26.62
N GLN A 193 4.29 -8.11 27.18
CA GLN A 193 3.82 -8.22 28.56
C GLN A 193 3.04 -9.53 28.75
N VAL A 194 2.14 -9.84 27.82
CA VAL A 194 1.34 -11.08 27.86
C VAL A 194 2.21 -12.33 27.75
N LEU A 195 3.27 -12.31 26.95
CA LEU A 195 4.19 -13.45 26.80
C LEU A 195 5.27 -13.53 27.89
N HIS A 196 5.27 -12.66 28.91
CA HIS A 196 6.31 -12.56 29.95
C HIS A 196 7.74 -12.40 29.40
N LEU A 197 7.89 -11.83 28.21
CA LEU A 197 9.19 -11.49 27.62
C LEU A 197 9.58 -10.08 28.06
N ASN A 198 10.00 -9.93 29.33
CA ASN A 198 10.56 -8.67 29.84
C ASN A 198 12.01 -8.49 29.39
#